data_AF-A0A352SSS0-F1
#
_entry.id   AF-A0A352SSS0-F1
#
_cell.length_a   1.000
_cell.length_b   1.000
_cell.length_c   1.000
_cell.angle_alpha   90.00
_cell.angle_beta   90.00
_cell.angle_gamma   90.00
#
_symmetry.space_group_name_H-M   'P 1'
#
loop_
_entity.id
_entity.type
_entity.pdbx_description
1 polymer ?
#
loop_
_entity_poly.entity_id
_entity_poly.type
_entity_poly.pdbx_seq_one_letter_code
_entity_poly.pdbx_strand_id
1 'polypeptide(L)'
;RGNGDAAYLATLSDTLDRLTVLCPNPDLVLYDAGVDVHSDDRLGLLDISYDGIRARDAMVLRHFRDRDVPVATVIGGGYGT
;
A
#
# COMPACT_ATOMS: atom_id res chain seq x y z
N ARG A 1 17.06 6.84 4.88
CA ARG A 1 15.80 7.03 4.13
C ARG A 1 16.04 6.54 2.72
N GLY A 2 15.14 5.73 2.16
CA GLY A 2 15.35 5.16 0.82
C GLY A 2 14.11 4.46 0.30
N ASN A 3 14.09 4.23 -1.03
CA ASN A 3 12.95 3.83 -1.85
C ASN A 3 11.95 4.97 -2.08
N GLY A 4 12.08 5.63 -3.24
CA GLY A 4 11.12 6.61 -3.73
C GLY A 4 9.92 5.96 -4.42
N ASP A 5 8.94 6.78 -4.79
CA ASP A 5 7.64 6.35 -5.31
C ASP A 5 7.72 5.22 -6.34
N ALA A 6 8.56 5.35 -7.37
CA ALA A 6 8.65 4.37 -8.46
C ALA A 6 9.03 2.97 -7.98
N ALA A 7 10.06 2.86 -7.14
CA ALA A 7 10.56 1.59 -6.68
C ALA A 7 9.64 0.94 -5.63
N TYR A 8 8.96 1.76 -4.82
CA TYR A 8 7.92 1.30 -3.91
C TYR A 8 6.71 0.74 -4.66
N LEU A 9 6.20 1.47 -5.65
CA LEU A 9 5.04 1.05 -6.45
C LEU A 9 5.35 -0.17 -7.32
N ALA A 10 6.57 -0.30 -7.85
CA ALA A 10 7.00 -1.52 -8.55
C ALA A 10 6.99 -2.73 -7.61
N THR A 11 7.57 -2.59 -6.41
CA THR A 11 7.56 -3.65 -5.40
C THR A 11 6.14 -4.05 -4.98
N LEU A 12 5.25 -3.06 -4.84
CA LEU A 12 3.84 -3.28 -4.53
C LEU A 12 3.14 -4.08 -5.63
N SER A 13 3.33 -3.71 -6.90
CA SER A 13 2.74 -4.41 -8.05
C SER A 13 3.15 -5.89 -8.06
N ASP A 14 4.46 -6.16 -7.97
CA ASP A 14 5.00 -7.53 -7.95
C ASP A 14 4.45 -8.33 -6.75
N THR A 15 4.26 -7.65 -5.62
CA THR A 15 3.71 -8.28 -4.41
C THR A 15 2.23 -8.64 -4.57
N LEU A 16 1.42 -7.77 -5.17
CA LEU A 16 0.00 -8.02 -5.43
C LEU A 16 -0.19 -9.16 -6.45
N ASP A 17 0.65 -9.21 -7.49
CA ASP A 17 0.63 -10.31 -8.46
C ASP A 17 0.98 -11.65 -7.82
N ARG A 18 1.98 -11.67 -6.93
CA ARG A 18 2.31 -12.87 -6.16
C ARG A 18 1.22 -13.26 -5.18
N LEU A 19 0.60 -12.28 -4.49
CA LEU A 19 -0.50 -12.52 -3.57
C LEU A 19 -1.69 -13.16 -4.29
N THR A 20 -2.00 -12.70 -5.51
CA THR A 20 -3.04 -13.29 -6.37
C THR A 20 -2.84 -14.78 -6.59
N VAL A 21 -1.60 -15.25 -6.71
CA VAL A 21 -1.30 -16.68 -6.90
C VAL A 21 -1.40 -17.44 -5.58
N LEU A 22 -0.92 -16.85 -4.48
CA LEU A 22 -0.87 -17.50 -3.17
C LEU A 22 -2.23 -17.56 -2.46
N CYS A 23 -3.06 -16.54 -2.64
CA CYS A 23 -4.38 -16.40 -2.03
C CYS A 23 -5.36 -15.85 -3.09
N PRO A 24 -5.86 -16.71 -3.99
CA PRO A 24 -6.61 -16.25 -5.16
C PRO A 24 -7.96 -15.60 -4.82
N ASN A 25 -8.70 -16.13 -3.84
CA ASN A 25 -10.02 -15.62 -3.44
C ASN A 25 -10.13 -15.52 -1.91
N PRO A 26 -9.58 -14.46 -1.28
CA PRO A 26 -9.89 -14.17 0.11
C PRO A 26 -11.33 -13.69 0.26
N ASP A 27 -12.00 -14.08 1.35
CA ASP A 27 -13.35 -13.58 1.68
C ASP A 27 -13.34 -12.10 2.09
N LEU A 28 -12.22 -11.61 2.62
CA LEU A 28 -12.01 -10.23 3.06
C LEU A 28 -10.52 -9.88 3.08
N VAL A 29 -10.20 -8.63 2.72
CA VAL A 29 -8.87 -8.04 2.91
C VAL A 29 -8.94 -6.96 3.98
N LEU A 30 -8.05 -7.03 4.97
CA LEU A 30 -7.79 -5.94 5.90
C LEU A 30 -6.58 -5.15 5.39
N TYR A 31 -6.80 -3.90 4.97
CA TYR A 31 -5.75 -3.03 4.48
C TYR A 31 -5.35 -2.01 5.54
N ASP A 32 -4.20 -2.23 6.17
CA ASP A 32 -3.61 -1.32 7.14
C ASP A 32 -2.88 -0.17 6.43
N ALA A 33 -3.57 0.97 6.30
CA ALA A 33 -3.16 2.10 5.46
C ALA A 33 -2.29 3.10 6.24
N GLY A 34 -1.14 2.65 6.74
CA GLY A 34 -0.15 3.51 7.37
C GLY A 34 0.46 4.53 6.41
N VAL A 35 0.71 5.76 6.88
CA VAL A 35 1.36 6.85 6.13
C VAL A 35 2.77 7.14 6.62
N ASP A 36 3.29 6.36 7.56
CA ASP A 36 4.67 6.42 8.06
C ASP A 36 5.74 6.05 7.02
N VAL A 37 5.33 5.71 5.80
CA VAL A 37 6.20 5.61 4.62
C VAL A 37 6.54 6.98 3.99
N HIS A 38 5.83 8.04 4.39
CA HIS A 38 6.04 9.38 3.84
C HIS A 38 7.45 9.92 4.15
N SER A 39 8.02 10.67 3.20
CA SER A 39 9.35 11.28 3.32
C SER A 39 9.55 12.14 4.58
N ASP A 40 8.49 12.82 5.04
CA ASP A 40 8.51 13.67 6.25
C ASP A 40 8.16 12.92 7.54
N ASP A 41 7.91 11.61 7.50
CA ASP A 41 7.62 10.87 8.71
C ASP A 41 8.84 10.80 9.66
N ARG A 42 8.56 10.91 10.97
CA ARG A 42 9.59 10.94 12.01
C ARG A 42 10.15 9.56 12.35
N LEU A 43 9.35 8.50 12.20
CA LEU A 43 9.73 7.12 12.50
C LEU A 43 9.98 6.31 11.22
N GLY A 44 9.37 6.74 10.12
CA GLY A 44 9.53 6.18 8.78
C GLY A 44 10.96 6.19 8.24
N LEU A 45 11.27 5.16 7.46
CA LEU A 45 12.57 5.01 6.78
C LEU A 45 12.47 5.09 5.24
N LEU A 46 11.26 5.28 4.70
CA LEU A 46 11.03 5.39 3.26
C LEU A 46 10.98 6.86 2.81
N ASP A 47 10.98 7.06 1.49
CA ASP A 47 11.04 8.40 0.87
C ASP A 47 9.88 8.57 -0.12
N ILE A 48 8.66 8.30 0.34
CA ILE A 48 7.45 8.32 -0.48
C ILE A 48 6.77 9.68 -0.40
N SER A 49 6.28 10.18 -1.53
CA SER A 49 5.47 11.40 -1.60
C SER A 49 4.00 11.13 -1.26
N TYR A 50 3.22 12.18 -1.00
CA TYR A 50 1.76 12.04 -0.90
C TYR A 50 1.12 11.46 -2.18
N ASP A 51 1.66 11.79 -3.36
CA ASP A 51 1.19 11.21 -4.63
C ASP A 51 1.53 9.72 -4.73
N GLY A 52 2.70 9.32 -4.21
CA GLY A 52 3.11 7.93 -4.08
C GLY A 52 2.19 7.14 -3.15
N ILE A 53 1.81 7.70 -2.00
CA ILE A 53 0.84 7.11 -1.08
C ILE A 53 -0.53 6.98 -1.75
N ARG A 54 -1.00 8.03 -2.42
CA ARG A 54 -2.27 7.99 -3.17
C ARG A 54 -2.25 6.91 -4.25
N ALA A 55 -1.14 6.78 -4.98
CA ALA A 55 -0.97 5.77 -6.01
C ALA A 55 -0.96 4.35 -5.42
N ARG A 56 -0.29 4.15 -4.27
CA ARG A 56 -0.30 2.89 -3.52
C ARG A 56 -1.72 2.49 -3.14
N ASP A 57 -2.45 3.37 -2.47
CA ASP A 57 -3.81 3.09 -1.99
C ASP A 57 -4.73 2.76 -3.17
N ALA A 58 -4.65 3.55 -4.25
CA ALA A 58 -5.41 3.28 -5.46
C ALA A 58 -5.02 1.96 -6.14
N MET A 59 -3.76 1.53 -6.07
CA MET A 59 -3.31 0.25 -6.64
C MET A 59 -3.88 -0.92 -5.84
N VAL A 60 -3.76 -0.89 -4.51
CA VAL A 60 -4.29 -1.93 -3.61
C VAL A 60 -5.81 -2.05 -3.76
N LEU A 61 -6.53 -0.92 -3.66
CA LEU A 61 -7.99 -0.93 -3.72
C LEU A 61 -8.52 -1.38 -5.08
N ARG A 62 -7.89 -0.95 -6.19
CA ARG A 62 -8.28 -1.42 -7.53
C ARG A 62 -8.02 -2.91 -7.71
N HIS A 63 -6.86 -3.40 -7.27
CA HIS A 63 -6.49 -4.81 -7.41
C HIS A 63 -7.57 -5.74 -6.84
N PHE A 64 -8.08 -5.46 -5.64
CA PHE A 64 -9.11 -6.30 -5.01
C PHE A 64 -10.53 -5.99 -5.50
N ARG A 65 -10.85 -4.72 -5.77
CA ARG A 65 -12.15 -4.33 -6.33
C ARG A 65 -12.41 -5.01 -7.67
N ASP A 66 -11.42 -5.05 -8.56
CA ASP A 66 -11.57 -5.64 -9.90
C ASP A 66 -11.73 -7.18 -9.86
N ARG A 67 -11.65 -7.78 -8.66
CA ARG A 67 -11.84 -9.21 -8.38
C ARG A 67 -13.06 -9.48 -7.49
N ASP A 68 -13.88 -8.46 -7.24
CA ASP A 68 -15.04 -8.53 -6.34
C ASP A 68 -14.70 -8.97 -4.90
N VAL A 69 -13.47 -8.66 -4.44
CA VAL A 69 -13.03 -8.93 -3.06
C VAL A 69 -13.28 -7.71 -2.18
N PRO A 70 -14.02 -7.83 -1.06
CA PRO A 70 -14.24 -6.71 -0.16
C PRO A 70 -12.96 -6.33 0.58
N VAL A 71 -12.74 -5.03 0.75
CA VAL A 71 -11.60 -4.47 1.48
C VAL A 71 -12.10 -3.60 2.62
N ALA A 72 -11.63 -3.87 3.83
CA ALA A 72 -11.79 -2.98 4.97
C ALA A 72 -10.47 -2.26 5.23
N THR A 73 -10.46 -0.94 5.09
CA THR A 73 -9.28 -0.12 5.39
C THR A 73 -9.27 0.25 6.87
N VAL A 74 -8.12 0.09 7.50
CA VAL A 74 -7.85 0.57 8.86
C VAL A 74 -6.72 1.59 8.84
N ILE A 75 -6.75 2.51 9.79
CA ILE A 75 -5.72 3.55 9.91
C ILE A 75 -4.50 2.93 10.59
N GLY A 76 -3.36 3.00 9.91
CA GLY A 76 -2.07 2.54 10.43
C GLY A 76 -1.24 3.65 11.05
N GLY A 77 0.08 3.44 11.08
CA GLY A 77 1.05 4.40 11.58
C GLY A 77 1.11 5.71 10.79
N GLY A 78 1.63 6.76 11.41
CA GLY A 78 1.76 8.10 10.85
C GLY A 78 2.15 9.06 11.95
N TYR A 79 3.39 9.56 11.89
CA TYR A 79 4.05 10.27 12.99
C TYR A 79 4.71 11.57 12.52
N GLY A 80 4.49 11.95 11.25
CA GLY A 80 4.73 13.30 10.74
C GLY A 80 3.70 14.32 11.24
N THR A 81 4.05 15.60 11.18
CA THR A 81 3.20 16.74 11.56
C THR A 81 2.86 17.59 10.35
#